data_AF-A0A1J1JJ27-F1
#
_entry.id   AF-A0A1J1JJ27-F1
#
_cell.length_a   1.000
_cell.length_b   1.000
_cell.length_c   1.000
_cell.angle_alpha   90.00
_cell.angle_beta   90.00
_cell.angle_gamma   90.00
#
_symmetry.space_group_name_H-M   'P 1'
#
loop_
_entity.id
_entity.type
_entity.pdbx_description
1 polymer ?
#
loop_
_entity_poly.entity_id
_entity_poly.type
_entity_poly.pdbx_seq_one_letter_code
_entity_poly.pdbx_strand_id
1 'polypeptide(L)' 'MKLPRDLSGQDLVKALKIIGYEVSHQTGSHIRLTTQEKGEHHITIPAHNPLKVGTLNAILKNVANHLKLDREELINLLFD' A
#
# COMPACT_ATOMS: atom_id res chain seq x y z
N MET A 1 9.37 1.63 13.23
CA MET A 1 10.34 2.03 12.17
C MET A 1 9.95 3.38 11.56
N LYS A 2 10.89 4.25 11.13
CA LYS A 2 10.54 5.44 10.32
C LYS A 2 10.42 5.02 8.85
N LEU A 3 9.27 5.25 8.23
CA LEU A 3 9.08 4.99 6.79
C LEU A 3 10.04 5.84 5.95
N PRO A 4 10.63 5.29 4.87
CA PRO A 4 11.39 6.06 3.90
C PRO A 4 10.52 7.19 3.33
N ARG A 5 11.05 8.42 3.32
CA ARG A 5 10.32 9.59 2.81
C ARG A 5 10.32 9.68 1.28
N ASP A 6 11.11 8.83 0.64
CA ASP A 6 11.38 8.73 -0.78
C ASP A 6 10.73 7.50 -1.44
N LEU A 7 9.87 6.77 -0.71
CA LEU A 7 9.17 5.59 -1.25
C LEU A 7 8.31 5.98 -2.46
N SER A 8 8.51 5.31 -3.61
CA SER A 8 7.67 5.52 -4.79
C SER A 8 6.36 4.75 -4.71
N GLY A 9 5.39 5.11 -5.54
CA GLY A 9 4.14 4.36 -5.68
C GLY A 9 4.38 2.92 -6.14
N GLN A 10 5.38 2.70 -7.00
CA GLN A 10 5.73 1.37 -7.48
C GLN A 10 6.36 0.51 -6.39
N ASP A 11 7.15 1.10 -5.49
CA ASP A 11 7.73 0.37 -4.36
C ASP A 11 6.62 -0.07 -3.39
N LEU A 12 5.64 0.80 -3.13
CA LEU A 12 4.49 0.43 -2.32
C LEU A 12 3.64 -0.68 -2.98
N VAL A 13 3.42 -0.61 -4.30
CA VAL A 13 2.72 -1.68 -5.04
C VAL A 13 3.43 -3.01 -4.85
N LYS A 14 4.77 -3.04 -4.98
CA LYS A 14 5.55 -4.26 -4.80
C LYS A 14 5.46 -4.80 -3.37
N ALA A 15 5.60 -3.93 -2.37
CA ALA A 15 5.54 -4.33 -0.96
C ALA A 15 4.18 -4.97 -0.61
N LEU A 16 3.08 -4.38 -1.08
CA LEU A 16 1.73 -4.87 -0.79
C LEU A 16 1.41 -6.23 -1.44
N LYS A 17 2.17 -6.68 -2.43
CA LYS A 17 2.01 -8.04 -2.99
C LYS A 17 2.25 -9.14 -1.95
N ILE A 18 3.12 -8.89 -0.97
CA ILE A 18 3.45 -9.86 0.10
C ILE A 18 2.22 -10.20 0.93
N ILE A 19 1.26 -9.29 1.00
CA ILE A 19 -0.01 -9.43 1.76
C ILE A 19 -1.22 -9.56 0.82
N GLY A 20 -1.00 -10.18 -0.34
CA GLY A 20 -2.07 -10.60 -1.26
C GLY A 20 -2.72 -9.50 -2.09
N TYR A 21 -2.18 -8.27 -2.12
CA TYR A 21 -2.69 -7.26 -3.04
C TYR A 21 -2.10 -7.43 -4.44
N GLU A 22 -2.97 -7.53 -5.43
CA GLU A 22 -2.61 -7.62 -6.84
C GLU A 22 -3.11 -6.41 -7.62
N VAL A 23 -2.39 -6.03 -8.68
CA VAL A 23 -2.85 -4.95 -9.56
C VAL A 23 -4.04 -5.45 -10.36
N SER A 24 -5.20 -4.82 -10.16
CA SER A 24 -6.43 -5.17 -10.89
C SER A 24 -6.66 -4.28 -12.11
N HIS A 25 -6.23 -3.01 -12.05
CA HIS A 25 -6.35 -2.08 -13.17
C HIS A 25 -5.37 -0.90 -13.01
N GLN A 26 -5.05 -0.22 -14.10
CA GLN A 26 -4.34 1.05 -14.07
C GLN A 26 -4.96 2.02 -15.08
N THR A 27 -5.25 3.25 -14.62
CA THR A 27 -5.73 4.34 -15.48
C THR A 27 -4.81 5.55 -15.30
N GLY A 28 -4.09 5.92 -16.34
CA GLY A 28 -3.06 6.95 -16.26
C GLY A 28 -2.03 6.63 -15.18
N SER A 29 -1.81 7.57 -14.26
CA SER A 29 -0.88 7.40 -13.14
C SER A 29 -1.49 6.72 -11.90
N HIS A 30 -2.74 6.26 -11.93
CA HIS A 30 -3.37 5.63 -10.77
C HIS A 30 -3.46 4.11 -10.95
N ILE A 31 -2.92 3.37 -9.98
CA ILE A 31 -2.86 1.90 -9.97
C ILE A 31 -3.87 1.40 -8.93
N ARG A 32 -4.86 0.62 -9.35
CA ARG A 32 -5.81 -0.04 -8.48
C ARG A 32 -5.25 -1.39 -8.07
N LEU A 33 -5.20 -1.66 -6.77
CA LEU A 33 -4.88 -2.97 -6.24
C LEU A 33 -6.10 -3.57 -5.56
N THR A 34 -6.21 -4.89 -5.60
CA THR A 34 -7.27 -5.68 -4.97
C THR A 34 -6.66 -6.84 -4.22
N THR A 35 -7.17 -7.13 -3.03
CA THR A 35 -6.93 -8.39 -2.32
C THR A 35 -8.27 -9.07 -2.04
N GLN A 36 -8.26 -10.39 -1.97
CA GLN A 36 -9.38 -11.19 -1.45
C GLN A 36 -9.07 -11.71 -0.03
N GLU A 37 -7.87 -11.43 0.50
CA GLU A 37 -7.47 -11.84 1.83
C GLU A 37 -8.27 -11.09 2.89
N LYS A 38 -8.84 -11.84 3.84
CA LYS A 38 -9.71 -11.31 4.91
C LYS A 38 -10.91 -10.50 4.36
N GLY A 39 -11.36 -10.84 3.15
CA GLY A 39 -12.45 -10.16 2.43
C GLY A 39 -11.94 -9.29 1.28
N GLU A 40 -12.83 -9.00 0.32
CA GLU A 40 -12.48 -8.15 -0.82
C GLU A 40 -12.17 -6.73 -0.35
N HIS A 41 -11.02 -6.23 -0.75
CA HIS A 41 -10.62 -4.86 -0.46
C HIS A 41 -9.81 -4.26 -1.59
N HIS A 42 -10.04 -2.97 -1.83
CA HIS A 42 -9.39 -2.24 -2.91
C HIS A 42 -8.75 -0.96 -2.43
N ILE A 43 -7.59 -0.67 -3.02
CA ILE A 43 -6.90 0.60 -2.82
C ILE A 43 -6.44 1.16 -4.15
N THR A 44 -6.21 2.47 -4.18
CA THR A 44 -5.65 3.16 -5.34
C THR A 44 -4.35 3.85 -4.94
N ILE A 45 -3.27 3.58 -5.67
CA ILE A 45 -1.94 4.13 -5.44
C ILE A 45 -1.56 5.00 -6.64
N PRO A 46 -1.22 6.29 -6.44
CA PRO A 46 -0.63 7.09 -7.50
C PRO A 46 0.81 6.63 -7.76
N ALA A 47 1.16 6.43 -9.04
CA ALA A 47 2.46 6.04 -9.55
C ALA A 47 3.46 7.22 -9.53
N HIS A 48 3.54 7.94 -8.42
CA HIS A 48 4.44 9.07 -8.22
C HIS A 48 5.75 8.60 -7.58
N ASN A 49 6.83 9.33 -7.84
CA ASN A 49 8.12 9.11 -7.22
C ASN A 49 8.69 10.46 -6.74
N PRO A 50 8.71 10.74 -5.42
CA PRO A 50 8.19 9.92 -4.34
C PRO A 50 6.67 10.07 -4.13
N LEU A 51 6.07 9.15 -3.38
CA LEU A 51 4.74 9.37 -2.81
C LEU A 51 4.78 10.46 -1.75
N LYS A 52 3.79 11.36 -1.77
CA LYS A 52 3.61 12.32 -0.68
C LYS A 52 3.37 11.55 0.62
N VAL A 53 4.04 11.97 1.70
CA VAL A 53 3.93 11.32 3.04
C VAL A 53 2.49 11.22 3.53
N GLY A 54 1.65 12.23 3.27
CA GLY A 54 0.23 12.18 3.61
C GLY A 54 -0.53 11.08 2.87
N THR A 55 -0.25 10.91 1.57
CA THR A 55 -0.84 9.85 0.74
C THR A 55 -0.38 8.48 1.21
N LEU A 56 0.92 8.29 1.44
CA LEU A 56 1.47 7.05 1.97
C LEU A 56 0.82 6.67 3.30
N ASN A 57 0.72 7.60 4.25
CA ASN A 57 0.10 7.36 5.55
C ASN A 57 -1.40 7.01 5.43
N ALA A 58 -2.14 7.68 4.53
CA ALA A 58 -3.55 7.37 4.30
C ALA A 58 -3.74 5.95 3.75
N ILE A 59 -2.91 5.53 2.79
CA ILE A 59 -2.96 4.18 2.22
C ILE A 59 -2.61 3.14 3.28
N LEU A 60 -1.50 3.31 4.01
CA LEU A 60 -1.10 2.36 5.05
C LEU A 60 -2.15 2.23 6.15
N LYS A 61 -2.77 3.35 6.57
CA LYS A 61 -3.86 3.32 7.56
C LYS A 61 -5.06 2.51 7.05
N ASN A 62 -5.43 2.71 5.79
CA ASN A 62 -6.54 2.00 5.17
C ASN A 62 -6.26 0.48 5.07
N VAL A 63 -5.06 0.08 4.64
CA VAL A 63 -4.61 -1.32 4.60
C VAL A 63 -4.55 -1.94 6.00
N ALA A 64 -3.98 -1.24 6.98
CA ALA A 64 -3.88 -1.71 8.36
C ALA A 64 -5.26 -1.98 8.97
N ASN A 65 -6.21 -1.06 8.75
CA ASN A 65 -7.59 -1.23 9.19
C ASN A 65 -8.26 -2.46 8.57
N HIS A 66 -8.07 -2.70 7.27
CA HIS A 66 -8.62 -3.90 6.59
C HIS A 66 -8.05 -5.19 7.20
N LEU A 67 -6.74 -5.25 7.40
CA LEU A 67 -6.07 -6.43 7.93
C LEU A 67 -6.20 -6.61 9.44
N LYS A 68 -6.76 -5.61 10.14
CA LYS A 68 -6.82 -5.50 11.61
C LYS A 68 -5.44 -5.61 12.25
N LEU A 69 -4.48 -4.89 11.68
CA LEU A 69 -3.11 -4.80 12.17
C LEU A 69 -2.85 -3.39 12.70
N ASP A 70 -1.93 -3.29 13.65
CA ASP A 70 -1.35 -2.01 14.01
C ASP A 70 -0.42 -1.51 12.91
N ARG A 71 -0.24 -0.18 12.87
CA ARG A 71 0.58 0.46 11.82
C ARG A 71 2.02 -0.05 11.81
N GLU A 72 2.60 -0.30 12.98
CA GLU A 72 3.98 -0.78 13.07
C GLU A 72 4.11 -2.22 12.58
N GLU A 73 3.16 -3.09 12.91
CA GLU A 73 3.11 -4.47 12.43
C GLU A 73 3.03 -4.51 10.90
N LEU A 74 2.16 -3.68 10.31
CA LEU A 74 2.06 -3.58 8.87
C LEU A 74 3.37 -3.10 8.23
N ILE A 75 4.03 -2.10 8.81
CA ILE A 75 5.28 -1.58 8.24
C ILE A 75 6.38 -2.64 8.25
N ASN A 76 6.53 -3.38 9.35
CA ASN A 76 7.50 -4.46 9.44
C ASN A 76 7.21 -5.55 8.42
N LEU A 77 5.93 -5.95 8.26
CA LEU A 77 5.53 -6.95 7.27
C LEU A 77 5.83 -6.55 5.81
N LEU A 78 5.84 -5.24 5.51
CA LEU A 78 6.03 -4.73 4.16
C LEU A 78 7.49 -4.40 3.80
N PHE A 79 8.35 -4.12 4.80
CA PHE A 79 9.66 -3.53 4.57
C PHE A 79 10.81 -4.14 5.40
N ASP A 80 10.58 -5.23 6.13
CA ASP A 80 11.65 -6.05 6.71
C ASP A 80 12.34 -6.95 5.67
#